data_AF-A0AAP0AZU4-F1
#
_entry.id   AF-A0AAP0AZU4-F1
#
_cell.length_a   1.000
_cell.length_b   1.000
_cell.length_c   1.000
_cell.angle_alpha   90.00
_cell.angle_beta   90.00
_cell.angle_gamma   90.00
#
_symmetry.space_group_name_H-M   'P 1'
#
loop_
_entity.id
_entity.type
_entity.pdbx_description
1 polymer ?
#
loop_
_entity_poly.entity_id
_entity_poly.type
_entity_poly.pdbx_seq_one_letter_code
_entity_poly.pdbx_strand_id
1 'polypeptide(L)'
;MKCCKPARCSLVADSLRLAAPVTTGFGWDDVAQEAEREDDDPSDLGGYFQKILNCNRGSELRSQFVPFVIEDEAVGHIHECFVHHLIKFEDVFTLSLDKARCADSRHVTLHPSLKTPDIRTRAVADVIKCLGDHIPGIRNELYPVTSAFGKRTYFSLERAAAPYFGIKVESKNVCLLTPKIL
;
A
#
# COMPACT_ATOMS: atom_id res chain seq x y z
N MET A 1 -4.29 23.44 2.23
CA MET A 1 -3.81 22.09 1.85
C MET A 1 -2.85 21.64 2.94
N LYS A 2 -3.28 20.73 3.82
CA LYS A 2 -2.50 20.32 5.00
C LYS A 2 -1.97 18.90 4.74
N CYS A 3 -0.69 18.77 4.41
CA CYS A 3 0.05 17.56 4.77
C CYS A 3 -0.05 17.40 6.29
N CYS A 4 -0.46 16.22 6.76
CA CYS A 4 -0.65 15.96 8.19
C CYS A 4 0.65 16.20 8.96
N LYS A 5 0.57 17.02 10.01
CA LYS A 5 1.65 17.23 10.99
C LYS A 5 1.80 16.00 11.89
N PRO A 6 3.00 15.71 12.42
CA PRO A 6 3.20 14.63 13.36
C PRO A 6 2.49 14.92 14.70
N ALA A 7 1.72 13.95 15.20
CA ALA A 7 1.07 14.04 16.50
C ALA A 7 2.11 13.94 17.62
N ARG A 8 2.09 14.93 18.50
CA ARG A 8 2.91 15.07 19.71
C ARG A 8 2.27 14.23 20.81
N CYS A 9 2.99 13.29 21.42
CA CYS A 9 2.53 12.55 22.59
C CYS A 9 2.34 13.52 23.77
N SER A 10 1.10 13.67 24.25
CA SER A 10 0.80 14.32 25.52
C SER A 10 0.36 13.27 26.53
N LEU A 11 1.20 13.03 27.53
CA LEU A 11 0.86 12.29 28.74
C LEU A 11 -0.15 13.12 29.56
N VAL A 12 -1.28 12.52 29.91
CA VAL A 12 -2.15 12.99 30.99
C VAL A 12 -2.16 11.92 32.08
N ALA A 13 -1.87 12.36 33.31
CA ALA A 13 -1.70 11.54 34.49
C ALA A 13 -3.02 11.22 35.20
N ASP A 14 -3.13 9.94 35.57
CA ASP A 14 -3.77 9.30 36.72
C ASP A 14 -5.10 9.77 37.34
N SER A 15 -5.98 8.77 37.51
CA SER A 15 -6.59 8.46 38.81
C SER A 15 -6.98 6.98 38.87
N LEU A 16 -6.08 6.13 39.36
CA LEU A 16 -6.35 4.71 39.65
C LEU A 16 -7.26 4.57 40.88
N ARG A 17 -8.42 3.93 40.73
CA ARG A 17 -9.08 3.24 41.84
C ARG A 17 -8.42 1.87 42.01
N LEU A 18 -7.89 1.58 43.20
CA LEU A 18 -7.43 0.25 43.59
C LEU A 18 -8.60 -0.74 43.51
N ALA A 19 -8.57 -1.63 42.51
CA ALA A 19 -9.25 -2.91 42.58
C ALA A 19 -8.16 -3.97 42.80
N ALA A 20 -8.37 -4.82 43.80
CA ALA A 20 -7.45 -5.90 44.14
C ALA A 20 -7.18 -6.81 42.91
N PRO A 21 -5.97 -7.37 42.76
CA PRO A 21 -5.70 -8.31 41.69
C PRO A 21 -6.44 -9.61 42.04
N VAL A 22 -7.61 -9.81 41.47
CA VAL A 22 -8.12 -11.16 41.28
C VAL A 22 -7.25 -11.73 40.18
N THR A 23 -6.21 -12.46 40.57
CA THR A 23 -5.52 -13.38 39.68
C THR A 23 -6.48 -14.53 39.38
N THR A 24 -7.45 -14.31 38.51
CA THR A 24 -8.08 -15.40 37.76
C THR A 24 -7.03 -15.84 36.76
N GLY A 25 -6.23 -16.83 37.14
CA GLY A 25 -5.30 -17.46 36.23
C GLY A 25 -6.11 -18.06 35.09
N PHE A 26 -5.91 -17.54 33.89
CA PHE A 26 -6.47 -18.11 32.67
C PHE A 26 -5.93 -19.54 32.53
N GLY A 27 -6.78 -20.51 32.83
CA GLY A 27 -6.46 -21.93 32.87
C GLY A 27 -7.05 -22.69 31.69
N TRP A 28 -6.68 -23.97 31.58
CA TRP A 28 -7.23 -24.86 30.54
C TRP A 28 -8.75 -25.06 30.67
N ASP A 29 -9.30 -24.92 31.88
CA ASP A 29 -10.75 -24.98 32.12
C ASP A 29 -11.48 -23.77 31.52
N ASP A 30 -10.85 -22.59 31.49
CA ASP A 30 -11.41 -21.39 30.83
C ASP A 30 -11.43 -21.56 29.30
N VAL A 31 -10.40 -22.21 28.74
CA VAL A 31 -10.33 -22.54 27.31
C VAL A 31 -11.41 -23.55 26.92
N ALA A 32 -11.65 -24.55 27.76
CA ALA A 32 -12.73 -25.52 27.54
C ALA A 32 -14.11 -24.86 27.61
N GLN A 33 -14.34 -23.97 28.58
CA GLN A 33 -15.59 -23.21 28.67
C GLN A 33 -15.81 -22.25 27.50
N GLU A 34 -14.76 -21.64 26.94
CA GLU A 34 -14.87 -20.79 25.75
C GLU A 34 -15.16 -21.62 24.50
N ALA A 35 -14.57 -22.82 24.40
CA ALA A 35 -14.83 -23.75 23.30
C ALA A 35 -16.25 -24.34 23.34
N GLU A 36 -16.85 -24.45 24.52
CA GLU A 36 -18.24 -24.89 24.71
C GLU A 36 -19.26 -23.75 24.57
N ARG A 37 -18.83 -22.47 24.46
CA ARG A 37 -19.71 -21.37 24.02
C ARG A 37 -19.88 -21.46 22.51
N GLU A 38 -20.65 -22.45 22.08
CA GLU A 38 -21.16 -22.55 20.71
C GLU A 38 -22.27 -21.51 20.51
N ASP A 39 -21.88 -20.26 20.30
CA ASP A 39 -22.74 -19.24 19.67
C ASP A 39 -22.20 -18.87 18.27
N ASP A 40 -21.31 -19.72 17.72
CA ASP A 40 -20.91 -19.64 16.32
C ASP A 40 -22.02 -20.27 15.47
N ASP A 41 -23.09 -19.50 15.22
CA ASP A 41 -24.04 -19.82 14.15
C ASP A 41 -23.21 -20.03 12.86
N PRO A 42 -23.22 -21.22 12.24
CA PRO A 42 -22.46 -21.47 11.01
C PRO A 42 -22.92 -20.62 9.83
N SER A 43 -24.07 -19.93 9.98
CA SER A 43 -24.60 -18.92 9.07
C SER A 43 -24.02 -17.52 9.32
N ASP A 44 -23.34 -17.28 10.45
CA ASP A 44 -22.69 -16.01 10.77
C ASP A 44 -21.42 -15.81 9.93
N LEU A 45 -21.62 -15.17 8.78
CA LEU A 45 -20.55 -14.75 7.88
C LEU A 45 -19.94 -13.40 8.29
N GLY A 46 -20.32 -12.83 9.44
CA GLY A 46 -19.88 -11.51 9.91
C GLY A 46 -18.35 -11.38 9.97
N GLY A 47 -17.66 -12.39 10.49
CA GLY A 47 -16.20 -12.45 10.49
C GLY A 47 -15.57 -12.40 9.09
N TYR A 48 -16.16 -13.11 8.12
CA TYR A 48 -15.70 -13.10 6.72
C TYR A 48 -15.92 -11.74 6.07
N PHE A 49 -17.08 -11.12 6.27
CA PHE A 49 -17.35 -9.77 5.76
C PHE A 49 -16.40 -8.75 6.36
N GLN A 50 -16.11 -8.81 7.67
CA GLN A 50 -15.14 -7.93 8.30
C GLN A 50 -13.75 -8.10 7.68
N LYS A 51 -13.35 -9.33 7.32
CA LYS A 51 -12.09 -9.58 6.61
C LYS A 51 -12.08 -8.97 5.21
N ILE A 52 -13.16 -9.10 4.46
CA ILE A 52 -13.32 -8.48 3.12
C ILE A 52 -13.22 -6.95 3.24
N LEU A 53 -13.90 -6.35 4.21
CA LEU A 53 -13.85 -4.91 4.46
C LEU A 53 -12.43 -4.46 4.83
N ASN A 54 -11.73 -5.21 5.67
CA ASN A 54 -10.36 -4.90 6.05
C ASN A 54 -9.38 -4.99 4.85
N CYS A 55 -9.56 -5.99 3.99
CA CYS A 55 -8.74 -6.16 2.78
C CYS A 55 -9.02 -5.07 1.72
N ASN A 56 -10.27 -4.62 1.59
CA ASN A 56 -10.68 -3.60 0.62
C ASN A 56 -10.75 -2.18 1.21
N ARG A 57 -10.24 -1.99 2.44
CA ARG A 57 -10.15 -0.68 3.09
C ARG A 57 -9.37 0.27 2.20
N GLY A 58 -9.87 1.49 1.98
CA GLY A 58 -9.24 2.50 1.11
C GLY A 58 -9.78 2.51 -0.33
N SER A 59 -10.73 1.64 -0.66
CA SER A 59 -11.48 1.73 -1.93
C SER A 59 -12.20 3.07 -2.10
N GLU A 60 -12.60 3.69 -0.99
CA GLU A 60 -13.19 5.03 -0.92
C GLU A 60 -12.21 6.15 -1.29
N LEU A 61 -10.90 5.91 -1.18
CA LEU A 61 -9.84 6.89 -1.46
C LEU A 61 -9.38 6.83 -2.93
N ARG A 62 -10.05 6.05 -3.78
CA ARG A 62 -9.64 5.81 -5.19
C ARG A 62 -9.44 7.11 -6.00
N SER A 63 -10.17 8.18 -5.68
CA SER A 63 -10.00 9.49 -6.33
C SER A 63 -8.69 10.20 -5.98
N GLN A 64 -7.99 9.78 -4.93
CA GLN A 64 -6.70 10.35 -4.48
C GLN A 64 -5.50 9.61 -5.08
N PHE A 65 -5.75 8.70 -6.03
CA PHE A 65 -4.70 7.95 -6.71
C PHE A 65 -4.66 8.29 -8.19
N VAL A 66 -3.43 8.53 -8.65
CA VAL A 66 -3.09 8.79 -10.03
C VAL A 66 -2.62 7.48 -10.68
N PRO A 67 -3.17 7.09 -11.84
CA PRO A 67 -2.71 5.90 -12.56
C PRO A 67 -1.23 5.98 -12.89
N PHE A 68 -0.51 4.87 -12.69
CA PHE A 68 0.86 4.68 -13.18
C PHE A 68 0.81 3.82 -14.44
N VAL A 69 1.21 4.41 -15.56
CA VAL A 69 1.00 3.87 -16.90
C VAL A 69 2.34 3.63 -17.58
N ILE A 70 2.50 2.44 -18.16
CA ILE A 70 3.66 2.05 -18.96
C ILE A 70 3.13 1.45 -20.25
N GLU A 71 3.58 1.97 -21.40
CA GLU A 71 3.17 1.46 -22.72
C GLU A 71 1.63 1.39 -22.84
N ASP A 72 0.94 2.46 -22.41
CA ASP A 72 -0.53 2.61 -22.39
C ASP A 72 -1.31 1.65 -21.48
N GLU A 73 -0.62 0.82 -20.68
CA GLU A 73 -1.23 -0.07 -19.70
C GLU A 73 -1.04 0.45 -18.26
N ALA A 74 -2.13 0.50 -17.50
CA ALA A 74 -2.09 0.85 -16.08
C ALA A 74 -1.50 -0.30 -15.26
N VAL A 75 -0.28 -0.12 -14.77
CA VAL A 75 0.46 -1.12 -13.97
C VAL A 75 0.33 -0.88 -12.47
N GLY A 76 -0.13 0.30 -12.06
CA GLY A 76 -0.33 0.64 -10.66
C GLY A 76 -1.10 1.94 -10.45
N HIS A 77 -1.24 2.34 -9.19
CA HIS A 77 -1.94 3.54 -8.76
C HIS A 77 -1.14 4.21 -7.64
N ILE A 78 -0.79 5.48 -7.82
CA ILE A 78 0.12 6.21 -6.94
C ILE A 78 -0.65 7.30 -6.22
N HIS A 79 -0.50 7.39 -4.90
CA HIS A 79 -1.16 8.45 -4.14
C HIS A 79 -0.66 9.83 -4.58
N GLU A 80 -1.56 10.81 -4.69
CA GLU A 80 -1.21 12.17 -5.16
C GLU A 80 -0.06 12.82 -4.38
N CYS A 81 -0.01 12.65 -3.05
CA CYS A 81 1.11 13.17 -2.26
C CYS A 81 2.45 12.55 -2.68
N PHE A 82 2.48 11.26 -2.99
CA PHE A 82 3.70 10.58 -3.40
C PHE A 82 4.12 10.98 -4.82
N VAL A 83 3.17 11.26 -5.71
CA VAL A 83 3.45 11.82 -7.05
C VAL A 83 4.28 13.10 -6.96
N HIS A 84 4.01 13.99 -6.00
CA HIS A 84 4.79 15.22 -5.81
C HIS A 84 6.28 14.98 -5.47
N HIS A 85 6.62 13.81 -4.93
CA HIS A 85 8.01 13.42 -4.72
C HIS A 85 8.62 12.86 -6.00
N LEU A 86 7.87 12.07 -6.78
CA LEU A 86 8.33 11.45 -8.02
C LEU A 86 8.60 12.45 -9.14
N ILE A 87 7.73 13.46 -9.31
CA ILE A 87 7.88 14.47 -10.38
C ILE A 87 9.13 15.34 -10.23
N LYS A 88 9.82 15.29 -9.09
CA LYS A 88 11.12 15.96 -8.90
C LYS A 88 12.26 15.27 -9.67
N PHE A 89 12.04 14.03 -10.09
CA PHE A 89 12.96 13.22 -10.89
C PHE A 89 12.47 13.17 -12.34
N GLU A 90 12.53 14.33 -13.03
CA GLU A 90 11.99 14.52 -14.38
C GLU A 90 12.68 13.64 -15.45
N ASP A 91 13.90 13.19 -15.16
CA ASP A 91 14.68 12.24 -15.97
C ASP A 91 14.14 10.80 -15.90
N VAL A 92 13.32 10.49 -14.89
CA VAL A 92 12.74 9.16 -14.66
C VAL A 92 11.23 9.15 -14.78
N PHE A 93 10.54 10.14 -14.22
CA PHE A 93 9.07 10.19 -14.17
C PHE A 93 8.54 11.42 -14.89
N THR A 94 7.42 11.25 -15.57
CA THR A 94 6.70 12.35 -16.23
C THR A 94 5.23 12.29 -15.84
N LEU A 95 4.64 13.45 -15.57
CA LEU A 95 3.21 13.60 -15.34
C LEU A 95 2.55 14.04 -16.66
N SER A 96 1.75 13.15 -17.24
CA SER A 96 1.08 13.37 -18.51
C SER A 96 -0.40 13.64 -18.30
N LEU A 97 -0.96 14.53 -19.13
CA LEU A 97 -2.39 14.81 -19.15
C LEU A 97 -3.03 14.01 -20.30
N ASP A 98 -3.94 13.11 -19.95
CA ASP A 98 -4.71 12.36 -20.93
C ASP A 98 -5.83 13.23 -21.48
N LYS A 99 -5.60 13.84 -22.65
CA LYS A 99 -6.60 14.66 -23.34
C LYS A 99 -7.81 13.84 -23.84
N ALA A 100 -7.70 12.51 -23.91
CA ALA A 100 -8.74 11.64 -24.44
C ALA A 100 -9.72 11.15 -23.37
N ARG A 101 -9.29 11.05 -22.10
CA ARG A 101 -10.11 10.55 -20.98
C ARG A 101 -10.50 11.68 -20.03
N CYS A 102 -11.36 12.59 -20.49
CA CYS A 102 -11.81 13.75 -19.72
C CYS A 102 -10.69 14.78 -19.46
N ALA A 103 -11.01 16.08 -19.47
CA ALA A 103 -10.02 17.16 -19.51
C ALA A 103 -9.03 17.21 -18.31
N ASP A 104 -9.29 16.45 -17.25
CA ASP A 104 -8.52 16.46 -16.00
C ASP A 104 -7.84 15.11 -15.66
N SER A 105 -7.87 14.10 -16.53
CA SER A 105 -7.24 12.81 -16.23
C SER A 105 -5.73 12.88 -16.40
N ARG A 106 -5.02 13.01 -15.27
CA ARG A 106 -3.55 12.90 -15.22
C ARG A 106 -3.10 11.46 -14.96
N HIS A 107 -1.93 11.10 -15.47
CA HIS A 107 -1.28 9.82 -15.19
C HIS A 107 0.24 10.00 -15.11
N VAL A 108 0.89 9.15 -14.31
CA VAL A 108 2.36 9.11 -14.20
C VAL A 108 2.89 8.09 -15.20
N THR A 109 3.93 8.44 -15.95
CA THR A 109 4.67 7.53 -16.82
C THR A 109 6.15 7.53 -16.47
N LEU A 110 6.89 6.53 -16.97
CA LEU A 110 8.34 6.64 -17.05
C LEU A 110 8.75 7.55 -18.22
N HIS A 111 9.92 8.16 -18.09
CA HIS A 111 10.48 9.03 -19.11
C HIS A 111 10.80 8.23 -20.39
N PRO A 112 10.51 8.75 -21.60
CA PRO A 112 10.67 8.01 -22.87
C PRO A 112 12.10 7.55 -23.20
N SER A 113 13.12 8.12 -22.55
CA SER A 113 14.52 7.69 -22.72
C SER A 113 14.78 6.29 -22.14
N LEU A 114 13.95 5.83 -21.19
CA LEU A 114 14.11 4.55 -20.49
C LEU A 114 13.50 3.40 -21.30
N LYS A 115 14.23 2.95 -22.35
CA LYS A 115 13.69 2.01 -23.35
C LYS A 115 13.68 0.54 -22.94
N THR A 116 14.59 0.10 -22.07
CA THR A 116 14.72 -1.32 -21.70
C THR A 116 14.30 -1.57 -20.25
N PRO A 117 13.78 -2.77 -19.93
CA PRO A 117 13.43 -3.14 -18.55
C PRO A 117 14.58 -2.94 -17.55
N ASP A 118 15.82 -3.26 -17.93
CA ASP A 118 17.00 -3.09 -17.07
C ASP A 118 17.34 -1.62 -16.80
N ILE A 119 17.16 -0.75 -17.79
CA ILE A 119 17.38 0.70 -17.63
C ILE A 119 16.28 1.29 -16.73
N ARG A 120 15.02 0.92 -16.96
CA ARG A 120 13.87 1.31 -16.12
C ARG A 120 14.08 0.89 -14.67
N THR A 121 14.48 -0.38 -14.45
CA THR A 121 14.73 -0.95 -13.12
C THR A 121 15.80 -0.15 -12.37
N ARG A 122 16.94 0.13 -13.02
CA ARG A 122 18.04 0.90 -12.40
C ARG A 122 17.62 2.34 -12.08
N ALA A 123 17.04 3.04 -13.05
CA ALA A 123 16.60 4.43 -12.86
C ALA A 123 15.60 4.57 -11.72
N VAL A 124 14.60 3.67 -11.64
CA VAL A 124 13.62 3.68 -10.56
C VAL A 124 14.25 3.29 -9.22
N ALA A 125 15.19 2.33 -9.19
CA ALA A 125 15.91 1.95 -7.98
C ALA A 125 16.74 3.12 -7.41
N ASP A 126 17.38 3.91 -8.27
CA ASP A 126 18.12 5.10 -7.85
C ASP A 126 17.20 6.15 -7.22
N VAL A 127 16.02 6.39 -7.82
CA VAL A 127 15.00 7.28 -7.24
C VAL A 127 14.52 6.78 -5.88
N ILE A 128 14.22 5.48 -5.75
CA ILE A 128 13.79 4.87 -4.49
C ILE A 128 14.87 5.03 -3.41
N LYS A 129 16.14 4.87 -3.77
CA LYS A 129 17.26 5.07 -2.85
C LYS A 129 17.33 6.52 -2.37
N CYS A 130 17.11 7.51 -3.25
CA CYS A 130 17.00 8.91 -2.87
C CYS A 130 15.79 9.22 -1.98
N LEU A 131 14.71 8.45 -2.12
CA LEU A 131 13.50 8.53 -1.30
C LEU A 131 13.56 7.67 -0.02
N GLY A 132 14.75 7.19 0.38
CA GLY A 132 14.92 6.22 1.48
C GLY A 132 14.24 6.60 2.80
N ASP A 133 14.15 7.89 3.13
CA ASP A 133 13.45 8.36 4.33
C ASP A 133 11.92 8.16 4.25
N HIS A 134 11.36 8.14 3.04
CA HIS A 134 9.93 7.98 2.78
C HIS A 134 9.54 6.51 2.56
N ILE A 135 10.49 5.67 2.15
CA ILE A 135 10.31 4.23 1.88
C ILE A 135 11.21 3.42 2.82
N PRO A 136 10.78 3.20 4.08
CA PRO A 136 11.57 2.43 5.02
C PRO A 136 11.59 0.93 4.67
N GLY A 137 12.67 0.25 5.07
CA GLY A 137 12.76 -1.20 5.01
C GLY A 137 13.07 -1.77 3.63
N ILE A 138 14.01 -1.16 2.89
CA ILE A 138 14.58 -1.72 1.65
C ILE A 138 15.22 -3.07 1.96
N ARG A 139 14.91 -4.10 1.15
CA ARG A 139 15.36 -5.48 1.34
C ARG A 139 16.17 -6.02 0.16
N ASN A 140 16.30 -5.24 -0.92
CA ASN A 140 16.89 -5.68 -2.19
C ASN A 140 16.12 -6.87 -2.80
N GLU A 141 14.80 -6.90 -2.60
CA GLU A 141 13.91 -7.92 -3.14
C GLU A 141 13.10 -7.29 -4.27
N LEU A 142 13.37 -7.71 -5.50
CA LEU A 142 12.75 -7.14 -6.69
C LEU A 142 11.46 -7.87 -7.07
N TYR A 143 10.38 -7.11 -7.23
CA TYR A 143 9.10 -7.59 -7.75
C TYR A 143 8.92 -7.19 -9.22
N PRO A 144 8.45 -8.11 -10.07
CA PRO A 144 8.17 -7.79 -11.46
C PRO A 144 6.96 -6.86 -11.54
N VAL A 145 7.07 -5.80 -12.35
CA VAL A 145 5.96 -4.93 -12.69
C VAL A 145 5.33 -5.43 -13.98
N THR A 146 4.14 -6.00 -13.87
CA THR A 146 3.31 -6.50 -14.98
C THR A 146 1.95 -5.80 -14.94
N SER A 147 1.24 -5.76 -16.07
CA SER A 147 -0.14 -5.25 -16.12
C SER A 147 -1.17 -6.28 -15.65
N ALA A 148 -0.89 -7.56 -15.90
CA ALA A 148 -1.72 -8.69 -15.49
C ALA A 148 -0.89 -9.97 -15.38
N PHE A 149 -1.49 -10.99 -14.74
CA PHE A 149 -0.88 -12.30 -14.56
C PHE A 149 -0.44 -12.92 -15.88
N GLY A 150 0.81 -13.38 -15.94
CA GLY A 150 1.38 -14.01 -17.14
C GLY A 150 1.67 -13.06 -18.30
N LYS A 151 1.56 -11.74 -18.10
CA LYS A 151 2.01 -10.73 -19.07
C LYS A 151 3.51 -10.49 -18.97
N ARG A 152 4.05 -9.83 -19.99
CA ARG A 152 5.44 -9.37 -20.02
C ARG A 152 5.73 -8.44 -18.83
N THR A 153 6.89 -8.64 -18.21
CA THR A 153 7.43 -7.71 -17.21
C THR A 153 7.99 -6.46 -17.88
N TYR A 154 7.52 -5.29 -17.45
CA TYR A 154 7.98 -4.00 -17.96
C TYR A 154 9.32 -3.58 -17.36
N PHE A 155 9.49 -3.83 -16.06
CA PHE A 155 10.71 -3.63 -15.27
C PHE A 155 10.52 -4.27 -13.89
N SER A 156 11.54 -4.22 -13.03
CA SER A 156 11.46 -4.72 -11.66
C SER A 156 11.52 -3.59 -10.64
N LEU A 157 10.78 -3.71 -9.55
CA LEU A 157 10.63 -2.70 -8.51
C LEU A 157 10.99 -3.27 -7.13
N GLU A 158 11.66 -2.50 -6.28
CA GLU A 158 11.93 -2.90 -4.90
C GLU A 158 10.62 -3.20 -4.13
N ARG A 159 10.58 -4.32 -3.41
CA ARG A 159 9.42 -4.78 -2.63
C ARG A 159 8.91 -3.71 -1.67
N ALA A 160 9.81 -2.99 -1.00
CA ALA A 160 9.45 -1.92 -0.06
C ALA A 160 8.69 -0.77 -0.76
N ALA A 161 8.98 -0.54 -2.05
CA ALA A 161 8.33 0.48 -2.86
C ALA A 161 7.01 0.00 -3.48
N ALA A 162 6.78 -1.31 -3.63
CA ALA A 162 5.58 -1.85 -4.25
C ALA A 162 4.24 -1.28 -3.73
N PRO A 163 4.05 -1.09 -2.40
CA PRO A 163 2.87 -0.42 -1.88
C PRO A 163 2.78 1.05 -2.30
N TYR A 164 3.87 1.79 -2.49
CA TYR A 164 3.78 3.20 -2.85
C TYR A 164 3.41 3.41 -4.33
N PHE A 165 3.82 2.47 -5.18
CA PHE A 165 3.47 2.46 -6.60
C PHE A 165 2.11 1.81 -6.88
N GLY A 166 1.51 1.14 -5.88
CA GLY A 166 0.23 0.44 -6.02
C GLY A 166 0.27 -0.63 -7.11
N ILE A 167 1.43 -1.26 -7.32
CA ILE A 167 1.56 -2.29 -8.34
C ILE A 167 0.83 -3.56 -7.92
N LYS A 168 0.25 -4.26 -8.90
CA LYS A 168 -0.24 -5.62 -8.66
C LYS A 168 0.98 -6.54 -8.58
N VAL A 169 1.14 -7.20 -7.44
CA VAL A 169 2.21 -8.18 -7.27
C VAL A 169 1.62 -9.56 -7.42
N GLU A 170 2.24 -10.37 -8.27
CA GLU A 170 1.94 -11.79 -8.42
C GLU A 170 2.55 -12.57 -7.25
N SER A 171 2.05 -12.33 -6.03
CA SER A 171 2.37 -13.14 -4.87
C SER A 171 1.10 -13.87 -4.42
N LYS A 172 1.20 -15.20 -4.31
CA LYS A 172 0.07 -16.11 -4.07
C LYS A 172 -0.74 -15.83 -2.79
N ASN A 173 -0.27 -14.95 -1.89
CA ASN A 173 -0.92 -14.62 -0.62
C ASN A 173 -0.70 -13.16 -0.17
N VAL A 174 -0.65 -12.20 -1.10
CA VAL A 174 -0.35 -10.81 -0.76
C VAL A 174 -1.53 -9.89 -1.09
N CYS A 175 -2.24 -9.45 -0.05
CA CYS A 175 -3.21 -8.34 -0.12
C CYS A 175 -2.44 -7.00 -0.18
N LEU A 176 -1.91 -6.64 -1.34
CA LEU A 176 -1.45 -5.27 -1.64
C LEU A 176 -2.61 -4.52 -2.29
N LEU A 177 -3.69 -4.29 -1.55
CA LEU A 177 -4.90 -3.68 -2.12
C LEU A 177 -5.01 -2.19 -1.87
N THR A 178 -4.09 -1.59 -1.10
CA THR A 178 -4.00 -0.14 -1.02
C THR A 178 -2.59 0.37 -1.12
N PRO A 179 -2.36 1.37 -1.99
CA PRO A 179 -1.09 2.03 -1.99
C PRO A 179 -0.93 2.82 -0.69
N LYS A 180 0.27 2.78 -0.08
CA LYS A 180 0.52 3.45 1.21
C LYS A 180 0.43 4.96 1.04
N ILE A 181 -0.39 5.59 1.88
CA ILE A 181 -0.51 7.04 1.99
C ILE A 181 0.58 7.51 2.96
N LEU A 182 1.50 8.36 2.48
CA LEU A 182 2.43 9.13 3.30
C LEU A 182 1.72 10.32 3.95
#